data_AF-A0A2C9KTB0-F1
#
_entry.id   AF-A0A2C9KTB0-F1
#
_cell.length_a   1.000
_cell.length_b   1.000
_cell.length_c   1.000
_cell.angle_alpha   90.00
_cell.angle_beta   90.00
_cell.angle_gamma   90.00
#
_symmetry.space_group_name_H-M   'P 1'
#
loop_
_entity.id
_entity.type
_entity.pdbx_description
1 polymer ?
#
loop_
_entity_poly.entity_id
_entity_poly.type
_entity_poly.pdbx_seq_one_letter_code
_entity_poly.pdbx_strand_id
1 'polypeptide(L)'
;MAIDAAKQGETDGIVSCGNTGALMVMSKAFIGTLKDIDRPAILAVMPTMKNDLAMLDLGANIMCDAEILSQFAIMGNAYSKVVMQIESPSVAILNVGSESTKGKPEIKQAAAILQNNKNINFVGYIEPDEMFYGNVDVIITDGFSGNISLKTAEGVSMLIKNIVKEEAASMPFYEKIGFSIAKTFFKRINQRVDRRNFNGGPLLGIDSVVVKSHGSADSIAF
;
A
#
# COMPACT_ATOMS: atom_id res chain seq x y z
N MET A 1 16.40 -14.04 -18.12
CA MET A 1 15.94 -13.86 -16.71
C MET A 1 14.49 -13.40 -16.73
N ALA A 2 13.74 -13.46 -15.61
CA ALA A 2 12.32 -13.08 -15.60
C ALA A 2 12.08 -11.64 -16.13
N ILE A 3 12.97 -10.70 -15.78
CA ILE A 3 12.93 -9.31 -16.27
C ILE A 3 13.18 -9.22 -17.79
N ASP A 4 14.04 -10.07 -18.34
CA ASP A 4 14.28 -10.10 -19.80
C ASP A 4 13.05 -10.63 -20.54
N ALA A 5 12.42 -11.69 -20.01
CA ALA A 5 11.20 -12.23 -20.57
C ALA A 5 10.08 -11.18 -20.57
N ALA A 6 9.95 -10.41 -19.48
CA ALA A 6 9.00 -9.29 -19.39
C ALA A 6 9.31 -8.20 -20.44
N LYS A 7 10.58 -7.80 -20.55
CA LYS A 7 11.04 -6.82 -21.54
C LYS A 7 10.78 -7.26 -22.99
N GLN A 8 10.92 -8.56 -23.27
CA GLN A 8 10.75 -9.13 -24.60
C GLN A 8 9.29 -9.46 -24.93
N GLY A 9 8.37 -9.25 -23.99
CA GLY A 9 6.95 -9.59 -24.16
C GLY A 9 6.68 -11.10 -24.16
N GLU A 10 7.57 -11.89 -23.58
CA GLU A 10 7.44 -13.35 -23.46
C GLU A 10 6.58 -13.77 -22.25
N THR A 11 6.24 -12.83 -21.37
CA THR A 11 5.36 -13.02 -20.20
C THR A 11 4.48 -11.79 -20.00
N ASP A 12 3.28 -11.99 -19.46
CA ASP A 12 2.36 -10.91 -19.09
C ASP A 12 2.80 -10.17 -17.80
N GLY A 13 3.70 -10.79 -17.01
CA GLY A 13 4.22 -10.18 -15.79
C GLY A 13 5.22 -11.03 -15.02
N ILE A 14 5.76 -10.46 -13.93
CA ILE A 14 6.71 -11.11 -13.03
C ILE A 14 6.39 -10.88 -11.56
N VAL A 15 6.69 -11.88 -10.73
CA VAL A 15 6.65 -11.81 -9.26
C VAL A 15 8.07 -12.04 -8.72
N SER A 16 8.46 -11.29 -7.69
CA SER A 16 9.73 -11.53 -7.00
C SER A 16 9.63 -11.34 -5.48
N CYS A 17 10.07 -12.36 -4.73
CA CYS A 17 10.28 -12.28 -3.29
C CYS A 17 11.66 -11.69 -2.90
N GLY A 18 12.51 -11.35 -3.88
CA GLY A 18 13.88 -10.85 -3.68
C GLY A 18 13.98 -9.44 -3.07
N ASN A 19 15.14 -8.80 -3.16
CA ASN A 19 15.33 -7.44 -2.62
C ASN A 19 14.46 -6.41 -3.38
N THR A 20 13.66 -5.62 -2.66
CA THR A 20 12.77 -4.60 -3.23
C THR A 20 13.52 -3.56 -4.06
N GLY A 21 14.64 -3.04 -3.56
CA GLY A 21 15.45 -2.05 -4.25
C GLY A 21 16.07 -2.61 -5.54
N ALA A 22 16.58 -3.86 -5.49
CA ALA A 22 17.10 -4.53 -6.68
C ALA A 22 16.01 -4.75 -7.74
N LEU A 23 14.82 -5.21 -7.34
CA LEU A 23 13.69 -5.39 -8.25
C LEU A 23 13.30 -4.07 -8.91
N MET A 24 13.21 -2.99 -8.15
CA MET A 24 12.88 -1.66 -8.67
C MET A 24 13.92 -1.16 -9.66
N VAL A 25 15.21 -1.20 -9.30
CA VAL A 25 16.32 -0.74 -10.15
C VAL A 25 16.36 -1.53 -11.46
N MET A 26 16.27 -2.86 -11.37
CA MET A 26 16.29 -3.72 -12.55
C MET A 26 15.05 -3.49 -13.44
N SER A 27 13.86 -3.38 -12.85
CA SER A 27 12.63 -3.14 -13.63
C SER A 27 12.71 -1.80 -14.36
N LYS A 28 13.12 -0.73 -13.67
CA LYS A 28 13.27 0.58 -14.29
C LYS A 28 14.36 0.61 -15.37
N ALA A 29 15.50 -0.04 -15.15
CA ALA A 29 16.62 -0.01 -16.08
C ALA A 29 16.40 -0.87 -17.33
N PHE A 30 15.77 -2.04 -17.18
CA PHE A 30 15.62 -2.99 -18.28
C PHE A 30 14.28 -2.87 -18.99
N ILE A 31 13.18 -2.66 -18.27
CA ILE A 31 11.82 -2.55 -18.85
C ILE A 31 11.52 -1.08 -19.16
N GLY A 32 11.74 -0.19 -18.20
CA GLY A 32 11.39 1.22 -18.33
C GLY A 32 10.03 1.56 -17.71
N THR A 33 9.68 2.83 -17.72
CA THR A 33 8.39 3.33 -17.23
C THR A 33 7.39 3.48 -18.36
N LEU A 34 6.11 3.48 -18.01
CA LEU A 34 5.03 3.87 -18.92
C LEU A 34 5.29 5.30 -19.44
N LYS A 35 4.79 5.57 -20.65
CA LYS A 35 4.84 6.91 -21.23
C LYS A 35 4.23 7.92 -20.25
N ASP A 36 4.92 9.05 -20.08
CA ASP A 36 4.51 10.16 -19.21
C ASP A 36 4.53 9.85 -17.69
N ILE A 37 5.11 8.71 -17.28
CA ILE A 37 5.44 8.39 -15.88
C ILE A 37 6.95 8.49 -15.68
N ASP A 38 7.37 9.38 -14.78
CA ASP A 38 8.80 9.64 -14.52
C ASP A 38 9.40 8.62 -13.54
N ARG A 39 8.60 8.20 -12.56
CA ARG A 39 9.03 7.28 -11.52
C ARG A 39 7.96 6.25 -11.20
N PRO A 40 8.32 4.95 -11.10
CA PRO A 40 7.40 3.95 -10.62
C PRO A 40 7.20 4.10 -9.11
N ALA A 41 6.09 3.57 -8.59
CA ALA A 41 5.78 3.57 -7.16
C ALA A 41 5.42 2.16 -6.67
N ILE A 42 5.77 1.85 -5.42
CA ILE A 42 5.29 0.62 -4.78
C ILE A 42 3.91 0.91 -4.20
N LEU A 43 2.92 0.15 -4.65
CA LEU A 43 1.58 0.14 -4.08
C LEU A 43 1.45 -1.01 -3.08
N ALA A 44 0.74 -0.77 -1.98
CA ALA A 44 0.15 -1.86 -1.18
C ALA A 44 -1.34 -1.62 -1.00
N VAL A 45 -2.07 -2.73 -0.96
CA VAL A 45 -3.47 -2.74 -0.53
C VAL A 45 -3.48 -3.02 0.97
N MET A 46 -4.19 -2.21 1.74
CA MET A 46 -4.29 -2.34 3.19
C MET A 46 -5.75 -2.45 3.61
N PRO A 47 -6.06 -3.31 4.60
CA PRO A 47 -7.42 -3.40 5.13
C PRO A 47 -7.77 -2.14 5.92
N THR A 48 -9.03 -1.73 5.86
CA THR A 48 -9.59 -0.67 6.72
C THR A 48 -10.81 -1.20 7.48
N MET A 49 -11.46 -0.34 8.27
CA MET A 49 -12.74 -0.67 8.93
C MET A 49 -13.90 -0.91 7.95
N LYS A 50 -13.83 -0.36 6.72
CA LYS A 50 -14.92 -0.42 5.73
C LYS A 50 -14.51 -1.21 4.48
N ASN A 51 -13.64 -0.65 3.65
CA ASN A 51 -13.17 -1.21 2.38
C ASN A 51 -11.64 -1.19 2.33
N ASP A 52 -11.02 -2.00 1.49
CA ASP A 52 -9.57 -1.95 1.34
C ASP A 52 -9.11 -0.61 0.74
N LEU A 53 -7.89 -0.20 1.06
CA LEU A 53 -7.26 1.05 0.69
C LEU A 53 -6.00 0.78 -0.14
N ALA A 54 -5.83 1.46 -1.27
CA ALA A 54 -4.55 1.50 -2.00
C ALA A 54 -3.67 2.64 -1.47
N MET A 55 -2.41 2.33 -1.12
CA MET A 55 -1.44 3.35 -0.70
C MET A 55 -0.18 3.32 -1.54
N LEU A 56 0.27 4.51 -1.96
CA LEU A 56 1.48 4.73 -2.75
C LEU A 56 2.16 6.02 -2.25
N ASP A 57 3.46 6.21 -2.32
CA ASP A 57 4.51 5.21 -2.51
C ASP A 57 4.96 4.66 -1.14
N LEU A 58 5.49 3.44 -1.13
CA LEU A 58 5.88 2.71 0.09
C LEU A 58 7.37 2.38 0.13
N GLY A 59 8.19 3.11 -0.63
CA GLY A 59 9.64 3.10 -0.50
C GLY A 59 10.43 3.05 -1.81
N ALA A 60 9.79 3.20 -2.97
CA ALA A 60 10.54 3.32 -4.23
C ALA A 60 11.26 4.68 -4.34
N ASN A 61 10.63 5.74 -3.84
CA ASN A 61 11.07 7.12 -3.99
C ASN A 61 11.07 7.83 -2.64
N ILE A 62 12.25 7.87 -2.00
CA ILE A 62 12.42 8.50 -0.67
C ILE A 62 11.94 9.95 -0.64
N MET A 63 12.17 10.70 -1.72
CA MET A 63 11.71 12.08 -1.88
C MET A 63 10.98 12.23 -3.22
N CYS A 64 9.86 12.93 -3.18
CA CYS A 64 9.01 13.23 -4.33
C CYS A 64 8.70 14.72 -4.36
N ASP A 65 8.70 15.30 -5.55
CA ASP A 65 8.15 16.63 -5.81
C ASP A 65 6.64 16.54 -6.06
N ALA A 66 6.03 17.70 -6.35
CA ALA A 66 4.58 17.81 -6.53
C ALA A 66 4.08 17.04 -7.76
N GLU A 67 4.85 17.09 -8.84
CA GLU A 67 4.56 16.41 -10.11
C GLU A 67 4.56 14.90 -9.93
N ILE A 68 5.57 14.33 -9.28
CA ILE A 68 5.64 12.90 -8.98
C ILE A 68 4.48 12.46 -8.08
N LEU A 69 4.16 13.22 -7.04
CA LEU A 69 2.99 12.92 -6.19
C LEU A 69 1.69 12.95 -7.00
N SER A 70 1.55 13.87 -7.95
CA SER A 70 0.38 13.92 -8.83
C SER A 70 0.30 12.71 -9.79
N GLN A 71 1.45 12.22 -10.29
CA GLN A 71 1.51 10.99 -11.08
C GLN A 71 1.10 9.76 -10.25
N PHE A 72 1.52 9.70 -8.98
CA PHE A 72 1.10 8.63 -8.07
C PHE A 72 -0.40 8.62 -7.85
N ALA A 73 -1.03 9.79 -7.73
CA ALA A 73 -2.49 9.91 -7.65
C ALA A 73 -3.19 9.37 -8.90
N ILE A 74 -2.67 9.66 -10.10
CA ILE A 74 -3.21 9.14 -11.36
C ILE A 74 -3.09 7.61 -11.39
N MET A 75 -1.92 7.07 -11.07
CA MET A 75 -1.68 5.62 -11.04
C MET A 75 -2.55 4.90 -10.01
N GLY A 76 -2.64 5.44 -8.80
CA GLY A 76 -3.47 4.89 -7.73
C GLY A 76 -4.96 4.91 -8.09
N ASN A 77 -5.46 6.02 -8.64
CA ASN A 77 -6.83 6.12 -9.15
C ASN A 77 -7.13 5.08 -10.25
N ALA A 78 -6.22 4.90 -11.20
CA ALA A 78 -6.37 3.90 -12.25
C ALA A 78 -6.37 2.47 -11.69
N TYR A 79 -5.45 2.16 -10.75
CA TYR A 79 -5.40 0.88 -10.08
C TYR A 79 -6.69 0.58 -9.31
N SER A 80 -7.18 1.52 -8.52
CA SER A 80 -8.41 1.33 -7.74
C SER A 80 -9.65 1.18 -8.62
N LYS A 81 -9.70 1.84 -9.78
CA LYS A 81 -10.77 1.62 -10.77
C LYS A 81 -10.74 0.21 -11.36
N VAL A 82 -9.57 -0.22 -11.84
CA VAL A 82 -9.44 -1.46 -12.63
C VAL A 82 -9.36 -2.70 -11.74
N VAL A 83 -8.53 -2.66 -10.71
CA VAL A 83 -8.23 -3.82 -9.86
C VAL A 83 -9.18 -3.88 -8.67
N MET A 84 -9.42 -2.75 -8.00
CA MET A 84 -10.32 -2.70 -6.83
C MET A 84 -11.78 -2.47 -7.20
N GLN A 85 -12.09 -2.27 -8.49
CA GLN A 85 -13.46 -2.11 -9.02
C GLN A 85 -14.24 -0.94 -8.38
N ILE A 86 -13.54 0.15 -8.06
CA ILE A 86 -14.13 1.37 -7.49
C ILE A 86 -14.32 2.40 -8.61
N GLU A 87 -15.56 2.71 -9.01
CA GLU A 87 -15.85 3.56 -10.18
C GLU A 87 -15.25 4.98 -10.08
N SER A 88 -15.34 5.60 -8.89
CA SER A 88 -14.84 6.95 -8.60
C SER A 88 -14.05 6.98 -7.28
N PRO A 89 -12.82 6.41 -7.25
CA PRO A 89 -12.02 6.30 -6.04
C PRO A 89 -11.70 7.68 -5.47
N SER A 90 -11.97 7.85 -4.19
CA SER A 90 -11.51 9.01 -3.42
C SER A 90 -10.00 8.96 -3.23
N VAL A 91 -9.32 10.06 -3.57
CA VAL A 91 -7.85 10.17 -3.50
C VAL A 91 -7.46 11.25 -2.50
N ALA A 92 -6.61 10.93 -1.54
CA ALA A 92 -6.07 11.88 -0.57
C ALA A 92 -4.54 11.85 -0.54
N ILE A 93 -3.92 12.94 -0.08
CA ILE A 93 -2.48 12.97 0.22
C ILE A 93 -2.28 12.83 1.73
N LEU A 94 -1.41 11.91 2.14
CA LEU A 94 -1.02 11.75 3.55
C LEU A 94 -0.32 13.02 4.03
N ASN A 95 -0.80 13.59 5.12
CA ASN A 95 -0.24 14.81 5.69
C ASN A 95 -0.22 14.76 7.22
N VAL A 96 0.50 15.70 7.83
CA VAL A 96 0.58 15.86 9.30
C VAL A 96 -0.63 16.59 9.90
N GLY A 97 -1.65 16.84 9.10
CA GLY A 97 -2.85 17.57 9.47
C GLY A 97 -3.81 17.73 8.30
N SER A 98 -5.10 17.79 8.61
CA SER A 98 -6.17 18.03 7.63
C SER A 98 -6.23 19.48 7.11
N GLU A 99 -5.59 20.44 7.80
CA GLU A 99 -5.62 21.86 7.41
C GLU A 99 -4.68 22.17 6.24
N SER A 100 -5.11 23.06 5.33
CA SER A 100 -4.35 23.44 4.12
C SER A 100 -3.02 24.15 4.38
N THR A 101 -2.82 24.67 5.59
CA THR A 101 -1.60 25.37 6.00
C THR A 101 -0.50 24.42 6.50
N LYS A 102 -0.83 23.15 6.81
CA LYS A 102 0.13 22.16 7.30
C LYS A 102 0.74 21.33 6.17
N GLY A 103 1.89 20.73 6.44
CA GLY A 103 2.61 19.91 5.48
C GLY A 103 3.68 20.64 4.69
N LYS A 104 4.47 19.84 3.98
CA LYS A 104 5.60 20.29 3.16
C LYS A 104 5.12 21.07 1.93
N PRO A 105 5.94 21.98 1.35
CA PRO A 105 5.58 22.72 0.14
C PRO A 105 5.13 21.82 -1.02
N GLU A 106 5.79 20.68 -1.22
CA GLU A 106 5.53 19.75 -2.32
C GLU A 106 4.14 19.10 -2.20
N ILE A 107 3.72 18.79 -0.96
CA ILE A 107 2.38 18.27 -0.67
C ILE A 107 1.30 19.29 -1.03
N LYS A 108 1.52 20.56 -0.69
CA LYS A 108 0.58 21.65 -0.99
C LYS A 108 0.48 21.92 -2.49
N GLN A 109 1.61 21.90 -3.18
CA GLN A 109 1.66 22.04 -4.63
C GLN A 109 0.98 20.85 -5.33
N ALA A 110 1.23 19.62 -4.89
CA ALA A 110 0.55 18.43 -5.40
C ALA A 110 -0.96 18.53 -5.20
N ALA A 111 -1.42 18.96 -4.02
CA ALA A 111 -2.84 19.17 -3.76
C ALA A 111 -3.46 20.21 -4.71
N ALA A 112 -2.76 21.31 -4.99
CA ALA A 112 -3.23 22.30 -5.96
C ALA A 112 -3.33 21.73 -7.39
N ILE A 113 -2.37 20.89 -7.81
CA ILE A 113 -2.43 20.19 -9.11
C ILE A 113 -3.65 19.27 -9.15
N LEU A 114 -3.87 18.47 -8.10
CA LEU A 114 -4.95 17.49 -8.03
C LEU A 114 -6.34 18.13 -7.94
N GLN A 115 -6.49 19.23 -7.21
CA GLN A 115 -7.74 20.01 -7.15
C GLN A 115 -8.18 20.51 -8.53
N ASN A 116 -7.24 20.81 -9.42
CA ASN A 116 -7.53 21.26 -10.78
C ASN A 116 -7.74 20.10 -11.77
N ASN A 117 -7.51 18.85 -11.36
CA ASN A 117 -7.65 17.67 -12.21
C ASN A 117 -9.04 17.05 -12.09
N LYS A 118 -9.91 17.32 -13.07
CA LYS A 118 -11.30 16.82 -13.10
C LYS A 118 -11.45 15.30 -13.20
N ASN A 119 -10.37 14.57 -13.53
CA ASN A 119 -10.41 13.11 -13.67
C ASN A 119 -10.10 12.37 -12.37
N ILE A 120 -9.78 13.10 -11.30
CA ILE A 120 -9.44 12.56 -9.98
C ILE A 120 -10.43 13.12 -8.97
N ASN A 121 -11.07 12.23 -8.20
CA ASN A 121 -11.88 12.61 -7.06
C ASN A 121 -10.97 12.91 -5.86
N PHE A 122 -10.29 14.06 -5.90
CA PHE A 122 -9.36 14.48 -4.85
C PHE A 122 -10.12 15.03 -3.64
N VAL A 123 -10.01 14.34 -2.50
CA VAL A 123 -10.74 14.66 -1.26
C VAL A 123 -9.91 15.44 -0.23
N GLY A 124 -8.66 15.80 -0.58
CA GLY A 124 -7.80 16.63 0.26
C GLY A 124 -6.72 15.83 0.99
N TYR A 125 -6.51 16.17 2.26
CA TYR A 125 -5.49 15.55 3.11
C TYR A 125 -6.09 14.51 4.03
N ILE A 126 -5.25 13.55 4.44
CA ILE A 126 -5.60 12.57 5.47
C ILE A 126 -4.46 12.42 6.47
N GLU A 127 -4.81 12.30 7.74
CA GLU A 127 -3.86 12.06 8.83
C GLU A 127 -3.60 10.55 9.02
N PRO A 128 -2.41 10.15 9.51
CA PRO A 128 -2.04 8.74 9.62
C PRO A 128 -2.95 7.91 10.54
N ASP A 129 -3.57 8.51 11.55
CA ASP A 129 -4.50 7.83 12.46
C ASP A 129 -5.86 7.55 11.81
N GLU A 130 -6.26 8.34 10.81
CA GLU A 130 -7.52 8.17 10.08
C GLU A 130 -7.42 7.20 8.90
N MET A 131 -6.21 6.83 8.46
CA MET A 131 -5.97 6.04 7.25
C MET A 131 -6.75 4.70 7.22
N PHE A 132 -7.00 4.11 8.39
CA PHE A 132 -7.68 2.82 8.52
C PHE A 132 -9.20 2.94 8.77
N TYR A 133 -9.78 4.14 8.73
CA TYR A 133 -11.24 4.32 8.89
C TYR A 133 -12.04 3.95 7.62
N GLY A 134 -11.37 3.89 6.46
CA GLY A 134 -12.01 3.52 5.19
C GLY A 134 -12.85 4.64 4.57
N ASN A 135 -12.50 5.89 4.83
CA ASN A 135 -13.13 7.07 4.21
C ASN A 135 -12.44 7.49 2.91
N VAL A 136 -11.31 6.87 2.57
CA VAL A 136 -10.48 7.17 1.40
C VAL A 136 -10.07 5.85 0.74
N ASP A 137 -10.12 5.81 -0.60
CA ASP A 137 -9.82 4.61 -1.39
C ASP A 137 -8.35 4.58 -1.86
N VAL A 138 -7.72 5.74 -2.02
CA VAL A 138 -6.33 5.91 -2.44
C VAL A 138 -5.62 6.95 -1.58
N ILE A 139 -4.50 6.57 -0.95
CA ILE A 139 -3.63 7.50 -0.22
C ILE A 139 -2.29 7.63 -0.93
N ILE A 140 -1.91 8.88 -1.21
CA ILE A 140 -0.65 9.24 -1.86
C ILE A 140 0.33 9.86 -0.86
N THR A 141 1.60 9.48 -0.95
CA THR A 141 2.67 9.96 -0.07
C THR A 141 4.05 9.74 -0.71
N ASP A 142 5.06 10.41 -0.16
CA ASP A 142 6.45 10.09 -0.48
C ASP A 142 6.86 8.74 0.11
N GLY A 143 7.80 8.05 -0.54
CA GLY A 143 8.20 6.70 -0.15
C GLY A 143 8.85 6.62 1.24
N PHE A 144 9.38 7.72 1.78
CA PHE A 144 9.88 7.73 3.16
C PHE A 144 8.73 7.65 4.16
N SER A 145 7.78 8.59 4.04
CA SER A 145 6.62 8.70 4.92
C SER A 145 5.70 7.49 4.79
N GLY A 146 5.48 7.00 3.56
CA GLY A 146 4.65 5.82 3.33
C GLY A 146 5.25 4.54 3.88
N ASN A 147 6.56 4.33 3.72
CA ASN A 147 7.22 3.14 4.28
C ASN A 147 7.18 3.15 5.81
N ILE A 148 7.42 4.31 6.46
CA ILE A 148 7.27 4.44 7.92
C ILE A 148 5.85 4.11 8.37
N SER A 149 4.83 4.67 7.70
CA SER A 149 3.42 4.41 8.01
C SER A 149 3.08 2.93 7.90
N LEU A 150 3.44 2.29 6.77
CA LEU A 150 3.22 0.87 6.54
C LEU A 150 3.91 0.01 7.61
N LYS A 151 5.20 0.25 7.86
CA LYS A 151 5.99 -0.54 8.82
C LYS A 151 5.51 -0.37 10.26
N THR A 152 5.02 0.83 10.60
CA THR A 152 4.43 1.09 11.92
C THR A 152 3.13 0.33 12.08
N ALA A 153 2.21 0.40 11.11
CA ALA A 153 0.95 -0.35 11.13
C ALA A 153 1.18 -1.86 11.22
N GLU A 154 2.13 -2.36 10.43
CA GLU A 154 2.59 -3.75 10.50
C GLU A 154 3.11 -4.13 11.90
N GLY A 155 3.99 -3.31 12.47
CA GLY A 155 4.58 -3.54 13.79
C GLY A 155 3.54 -3.60 14.91
N VAL A 156 2.59 -2.65 14.91
CA VAL A 156 1.48 -2.62 15.89
C VAL A 156 0.57 -3.84 15.75
N SER A 157 0.24 -4.25 14.52
CA SER A 157 -0.55 -5.46 14.27
C SER A 157 0.14 -6.72 14.83
N MET A 158 1.46 -6.84 14.65
CA MET A 158 2.24 -7.96 15.19
C MET A 158 2.34 -7.92 16.71
N LEU A 159 2.51 -6.74 17.31
CA LEU A 159 2.52 -6.55 18.76
C LEU A 159 1.21 -7.03 19.39
N ILE A 160 0.06 -6.56 18.88
CA ILE A 160 -1.27 -6.97 19.38
C ILE A 160 -1.45 -8.48 19.26
N LYS A 161 -1.07 -9.08 18.13
CA LYS A 161 -1.16 -10.53 17.91
C LYS A 161 -0.33 -11.31 18.92
N ASN A 162 0.88 -10.85 19.24
CA ASN A 162 1.75 -11.51 20.20
C ASN A 162 1.19 -11.39 21.63
N ILE A 163 0.73 -10.19 22.03
CA ILE A 163 0.09 -9.98 23.34
C ILE A 163 -1.11 -10.93 23.50
N VAL A 164 -2.02 -10.99 22.51
CA VAL A 164 -3.19 -11.89 22.57
C VAL A 164 -2.77 -13.36 22.71
N LYS A 165 -1.70 -13.77 22.02
CA LYS A 165 -1.18 -15.14 22.07
C LYS A 165 -0.56 -15.47 23.44
N GLU A 166 0.19 -14.54 24.01
CA GLU A 166 0.82 -14.67 25.33
C GLU A 166 -0.23 -14.76 26.43
N GLU A 167 -1.20 -13.84 26.43
CA GLU A 167 -2.32 -13.84 27.38
C GLU A 167 -3.16 -15.12 27.26
N ALA A 168 -3.46 -15.58 26.03
CA ALA A 168 -4.19 -16.83 25.84
C ALA A 168 -3.43 -18.07 26.34
N ALA A 169 -2.09 -18.05 26.32
CA ALA A 169 -1.27 -19.14 26.81
C ALA A 169 -1.20 -19.19 28.35
N SER A 170 -1.14 -18.01 28.99
CA SER A 170 -1.06 -17.84 30.45
C SER A 170 -2.39 -18.08 31.18
N MET A 171 -3.53 -18.10 30.47
CA MET A 171 -4.85 -18.32 31.05
C MET A 171 -4.96 -19.61 31.90
N PRO A 172 -5.60 -19.54 33.09
CA PRO A 172 -6.07 -20.69 33.84
C PRO A 172 -7.01 -21.59 33.03
N PHE A 173 -7.15 -22.86 33.45
CA PHE A 173 -7.92 -23.86 32.69
C PHE A 173 -9.38 -23.45 32.43
N TYR A 174 -10.05 -22.80 33.39
CA TYR A 174 -11.43 -22.37 33.23
C TYR A 174 -11.58 -21.20 32.23
N GLU A 175 -10.61 -20.29 32.15
CA GLU A 175 -10.57 -19.19 31.16
C GLU A 175 -10.30 -19.72 29.74
N LYS A 176 -9.51 -20.79 29.61
CA LYS A 176 -9.27 -21.46 28.33
C LYS A 176 -10.54 -22.01 27.69
N ILE A 177 -11.52 -22.42 28.49
CA ILE A 177 -12.83 -22.86 27.98
C ILE A 177 -13.57 -21.67 27.33
N GLY A 178 -13.60 -20.52 28.01
CA GLY A 178 -14.18 -19.29 27.46
C GLY A 178 -13.45 -18.81 26.21
N PHE A 179 -12.11 -18.82 26.24
CA PHE A 179 -11.29 -18.47 25.08
C PHE A 179 -11.52 -19.42 23.89
N SER A 180 -11.77 -20.70 24.13
CA SER A 180 -12.07 -21.66 23.05
C SER A 180 -13.35 -21.29 22.30
N ILE A 181 -14.36 -20.74 22.99
CA ILE A 181 -15.58 -20.21 22.36
C ILE A 181 -15.25 -18.96 21.53
N ALA A 182 -14.42 -18.06 22.08
CA ALA A 182 -13.98 -16.84 21.40
C ALA A 182 -12.95 -17.08 20.27
N LYS A 183 -12.35 -18.28 20.19
CA LYS A 183 -11.30 -18.62 19.22
C LYS A 183 -11.73 -18.33 17.77
N THR A 184 -12.98 -18.62 17.43
CA THR A 184 -13.52 -18.34 16.09
C THR A 184 -13.62 -16.83 15.82
N PHE A 185 -13.90 -16.01 16.83
CA PHE A 185 -13.88 -14.56 16.72
C PHE A 185 -12.47 -14.02 16.48
N PHE A 186 -11.49 -14.45 17.28
CA PHE A 186 -10.08 -14.07 17.07
C PHE A 186 -9.53 -14.55 15.73
N LYS A 187 -9.95 -15.72 15.24
CA LYS A 187 -9.58 -16.20 13.90
C LYS A 187 -10.09 -15.25 12.82
N ARG A 188 -11.34 -14.76 12.92
CA ARG A 188 -11.90 -13.78 11.97
C ARG A 188 -11.17 -12.44 12.01
N ILE A 189 -10.80 -11.96 13.21
CA ILE A 189 -9.95 -10.76 13.34
C ILE A 189 -8.62 -10.98 12.64
N ASN A 190 -7.90 -12.07 12.98
CA ASN A 190 -6.61 -12.35 12.39
C ASN A 190 -6.70 -12.45 10.85
N GLN A 191 -7.78 -13.01 10.29
CA GLN A 191 -7.99 -13.05 8.85
C GLN A 191 -8.12 -11.65 8.21
N ARG A 192 -8.75 -10.69 8.89
CA ARG A 192 -8.89 -9.32 8.37
C ARG A 192 -7.57 -8.53 8.38
N VAL A 193 -6.69 -8.82 9.32
CA VAL A 193 -5.39 -8.12 9.47
C VAL A 193 -4.19 -8.95 8.99
N ASP A 194 -4.45 -10.14 8.42
CA ASP A 194 -3.37 -11.03 7.96
C ASP A 194 -2.71 -10.44 6.72
N ARG A 195 -1.44 -10.07 6.85
CA ARG A 195 -0.65 -9.51 5.76
C ARG A 195 -0.53 -10.45 4.56
N ARG A 196 -0.65 -11.77 4.79
CA ARG A 196 -0.60 -12.77 3.72
C ARG A 196 -1.74 -12.60 2.72
N ASN A 197 -2.87 -12.06 3.15
CA ASN A 197 -4.02 -11.80 2.26
C ASN A 197 -3.79 -10.59 1.33
N PHE A 198 -2.79 -9.76 1.62
CA PHE A 198 -2.48 -8.54 0.88
C PHE A 198 -1.05 -8.55 0.35
N ASN A 199 -0.48 -9.75 0.15
CA ASN A 199 0.86 -9.88 -0.39
C ASN A 199 0.90 -9.51 -1.88
N GLY A 200 2.06 -9.06 -2.36
CA GLY A 200 2.27 -8.73 -3.77
C GLY A 200 2.00 -7.26 -4.06
N GLY A 201 2.86 -6.36 -3.58
CA GLY A 201 2.79 -4.94 -3.91
C GLY A 201 3.20 -4.69 -5.36
N PRO A 202 2.31 -4.25 -6.26
CA PRO A 202 2.67 -3.98 -7.63
C PRO A 202 3.56 -2.73 -7.71
N LEU A 203 4.59 -2.80 -8.56
CA LEU A 203 5.44 -1.68 -8.91
C LEU A 203 4.78 -0.93 -10.07
N LEU A 204 3.86 -0.02 -9.72
CA LEU A 204 3.08 0.73 -10.70
C LEU A 204 3.95 1.74 -11.45
N GLY A 205 3.62 1.96 -12.72
CA GLY A 205 4.34 2.89 -13.59
C GLY A 205 5.45 2.24 -14.41
N ILE A 206 5.73 0.94 -14.22
CA ILE A 206 6.58 0.15 -15.12
C ILE A 206 5.77 -0.29 -16.35
N ASP A 207 6.40 -0.33 -17.53
CA ASP A 207 5.79 -0.79 -18.79
C ASP A 207 5.68 -2.33 -18.88
N SER A 208 5.27 -2.96 -17.77
CA SER A 208 5.02 -4.39 -17.58
C SER A 208 4.45 -4.61 -16.17
N VAL A 209 3.72 -5.70 -15.96
CA VAL A 209 3.29 -6.10 -14.61
C VAL A 209 4.49 -6.62 -13.82
N VAL A 210 4.88 -5.90 -12.76
CA VAL A 210 5.94 -6.29 -11.84
C VAL A 210 5.39 -6.27 -10.42
N VAL A 211 5.43 -7.41 -9.73
CA VAL A 211 4.86 -7.57 -8.40
C VAL A 211 5.95 -7.94 -7.39
N LYS A 212 6.02 -7.16 -6.30
CA LYS A 212 6.89 -7.44 -5.16
C LYS A 212 6.14 -8.27 -4.12
N SER A 213 6.47 -9.55 -4.03
CA SER A 213 6.02 -10.43 -2.95
C SER A 213 6.90 -10.23 -1.70
N HIS A 214 6.41 -10.37 -0.47
CA HIS A 214 7.23 -10.24 0.73
C HIS A 214 8.39 -11.23 0.74
N GLY A 215 9.55 -10.82 1.29
CA GLY A 215 10.73 -11.69 1.39
C GLY A 215 10.53 -12.90 2.31
N SER A 216 9.56 -12.82 3.23
CA SER A 216 9.16 -13.92 4.12
C SER A 216 7.83 -14.58 3.70
N ALA A 217 7.42 -14.43 2.43
CA ALA A 217 6.20 -15.04 1.92
C ALA A 217 6.27 -16.57 2.05
N ASP A 218 5.22 -17.16 2.61
CA ASP A 218 5.01 -18.61 2.61
C ASP A 218 4.40 -19.05 1.27
N SER A 219 4.20 -20.37 1.07
CA SER A 219 3.61 -20.91 -0.16
C SER A 219 2.16 -20.50 -0.40
N ILE A 220 1.49 -19.92 0.59
CA ILE A 220 0.13 -19.39 0.46
C ILE A 220 0.19 -17.95 -0.06
N ALA A 221 1.23 -17.21 0.34
CA ALA A 221 1.41 -15.82 -0.03
C ALA A 221 2.10 -15.61 -1.40
N PHE A 222 2.93 -16.54 -1.88
CA PHE A 222 3.63 -16.45 -3.17
C PHE A 222 2.80 -17.03 -4.32
#